data_AF-A0A2A6LVD2-F1
#
_entry.id   AF-A0A2A6LVD2-F1
#
_cell.length_a   1.000
_cell.length_b   1.000
_cell.length_c   1.000
_cell.angle_alpha   90.00
_cell.angle_beta   90.00
_cell.angle_gamma   90.00
#
_symmetry.space_group_name_H-M   'P 1'
#
loop_
_entity.id
_entity.type
_entity.pdbx_description
1 polymer ?
#
loop_
_entity_poly.entity_id
_entity_poly.type
_entity_poly.pdbx_seq_one_letter_code
_entity_poly.pdbx_strand_id
1 'polypeptide(L)'
;MRKSTAALAFGLGLGLALPAGAQQPAPGRFSMQKSETGFARLDTETGEVTLCREKNGELICRMAADERAAFERELDLLTKRVEALEKAVQGGATAVKPDLPTDEEIDRTMSIMERMMRKFMDIVKDLEGRDTTEQGGPVPDKT
;
A
#
# COMPACT_ATOMS: atom_id res chain seq x y z
N MET A 1 -27.73 -22.46 86.50
CA MET A 1 -27.27 -22.96 85.19
C MET A 1 -28.31 -22.52 84.15
N ARG A 2 -27.92 -21.65 83.23
CA ARG A 2 -28.81 -20.98 82.27
C ARG A 2 -29.20 -21.92 81.12
N LYS A 3 -30.50 -22.12 80.90
CA LYS A 3 -31.06 -22.61 79.64
C LYS A 3 -32.25 -21.71 79.29
N SER A 4 -32.05 -20.83 78.32
CA SER A 4 -33.12 -20.10 77.66
C SER A 4 -32.82 -20.09 76.17
N THR A 5 -33.64 -20.83 75.44
CA THR A 5 -33.78 -20.77 73.98
C THR A 5 -34.44 -19.45 73.61
N ALA A 6 -33.82 -18.68 72.72
CA ALA A 6 -34.49 -17.62 71.98
C ALA A 6 -33.97 -17.65 70.55
N ALA A 7 -34.90 -17.84 69.62
CA ALA A 7 -34.70 -18.00 68.20
C ALA A 7 -34.08 -16.74 67.57
N LEU A 8 -33.04 -16.93 66.76
CA LEU A 8 -32.57 -15.93 65.81
C LEU A 8 -32.91 -16.44 64.41
N ALA A 9 -34.01 -15.89 63.89
CA ALA A 9 -34.36 -15.94 62.49
C ALA A 9 -33.33 -15.14 61.68
N PHE A 10 -32.47 -15.81 60.92
CA PHE A 10 -31.82 -15.24 59.75
C PHE A 10 -31.35 -16.38 58.84
N GLY A 11 -32.15 -16.69 57.82
CA GLY A 11 -31.85 -17.73 56.84
C GLY A 11 -32.49 -17.40 55.49
N LEU A 12 -32.48 -16.12 55.12
CA LEU A 12 -32.81 -15.69 53.77
C LEU A 12 -31.53 -15.77 52.94
N GLY A 13 -31.42 -16.80 52.11
CA GLY A 13 -30.25 -17.00 51.27
C GLY A 13 -30.33 -18.28 50.46
N LEU A 14 -31.45 -18.51 49.77
CA LEU A 14 -31.52 -19.49 48.69
C LEU A 14 -30.69 -18.92 47.51
N GLY A 15 -29.36 -19.03 47.64
CA GLY A 15 -28.41 -18.68 46.60
C GLY A 15 -28.58 -19.65 45.44
N LEU A 16 -29.13 -19.15 44.35
CA LEU A 16 -29.12 -19.79 43.04
C LEU A 16 -27.69 -20.25 42.73
N ALA A 17 -27.45 -21.56 42.77
CA ALA A 17 -26.29 -22.15 42.14
C ALA A 17 -26.49 -22.04 40.62
N LEU A 18 -26.08 -20.90 40.04
CA LEU A 18 -25.85 -20.85 38.60
C LEU A 18 -24.66 -21.78 38.30
N PRO A 19 -24.76 -22.68 37.32
CA PRO A 19 -23.59 -23.37 36.83
C PRO A 19 -22.67 -22.31 36.25
N ALA A 20 -21.50 -22.13 36.86
CA ALA A 20 -20.40 -21.43 36.23
C ALA A 20 -20.03 -22.24 34.97
N GLY A 21 -20.59 -21.85 33.82
CA GLY A 21 -20.16 -22.37 32.54
C GLY A 21 -18.67 -22.10 32.42
N ALA A 22 -17.87 -23.17 32.32
CA ALA A 22 -16.48 -23.07 31.95
C ALA A 22 -16.45 -22.31 30.61
N GLN A 23 -15.96 -21.07 30.65
CA GLN A 23 -15.74 -20.30 29.43
C GLN A 23 -14.67 -21.05 28.65
N GLN A 24 -15.09 -21.76 27.59
CA GLN A 24 -14.16 -22.25 26.58
C GLN A 24 -13.28 -21.05 26.21
N PRO A 25 -11.94 -21.15 26.26
CA PRO A 25 -11.10 -20.04 25.83
C PRO A 25 -11.51 -19.74 24.39
N ALA A 26 -12.09 -18.55 24.18
CA ALA A 26 -12.30 -18.04 22.84
C ALA A 26 -10.96 -18.19 22.11
N PRO A 27 -10.95 -18.64 20.84
CA PRO A 27 -9.71 -18.67 20.10
C PRO A 27 -9.25 -17.22 19.97
N GLY A 28 -8.35 -16.82 20.87
CA GLY A 28 -7.58 -15.61 20.70
C GLY A 28 -6.81 -15.74 19.39
N ARG A 29 -6.42 -14.61 18.81
CA ARG A 29 -5.62 -14.54 17.58
C ARG A 29 -4.44 -15.53 17.56
N PHE A 30 -3.91 -15.92 18.70
CA PHE A 30 -2.84 -16.90 18.80
C PHE A 30 -3.35 -18.18 19.46
N SER A 31 -3.12 -19.32 18.79
CA SER A 31 -3.30 -20.65 19.36
C SER A 31 -1.94 -21.32 19.57
N MET A 32 -1.78 -22.04 20.69
CA MET A 32 -0.55 -22.75 21.03
C MET A 32 -0.79 -24.26 20.95
N GLN A 33 0.09 -24.96 20.23
CA GLN A 33 0.08 -26.41 20.10
C GLN A 33 1.42 -26.97 20.58
N LYS A 34 1.39 -28.10 21.29
CA LYS A 34 2.62 -28.78 21.72
C LYS A 34 3.21 -29.53 20.52
N SER A 35 4.50 -29.34 20.27
CA SER A 35 5.29 -30.05 19.23
C SER A 35 6.33 -30.95 19.89
N GLU A 36 7.00 -31.81 19.12
CA GLU A 36 8.06 -32.69 19.64
C GLU A 36 9.23 -31.92 20.28
N THR A 37 9.54 -30.73 19.77
CA THR A 37 10.73 -29.97 20.20
C THR A 37 10.44 -28.65 20.91
N GLY A 38 9.18 -28.38 21.25
CA GLY A 38 8.74 -27.13 21.86
C GLY A 38 7.24 -26.85 21.68
N PHE A 39 6.88 -25.58 21.52
CA PHE A 39 5.50 -25.13 21.29
C PHE A 39 5.40 -24.44 19.94
N ALA A 40 4.42 -24.81 19.12
CA ALA A 40 4.07 -24.11 17.89
C ALA A 40 2.97 -23.09 18.20
N ARG A 41 3.22 -21.81 17.88
CA ARG A 41 2.23 -20.72 17.96
C ARG A 41 1.69 -20.47 16.57
N LEU A 42 0.39 -20.65 16.37
CA LEU A 42 -0.32 -20.31 15.13
C LEU A 42 -1.05 -18.98 15.33
N ASP A 43 -0.78 -18.00 14.46
CA ASP A 43 -1.61 -16.82 14.30
C ASP A 43 -2.83 -17.20 13.43
N THR A 44 -4.02 -17.17 14.01
CA THR A 44 -5.28 -17.55 13.35
C THR A 44 -5.79 -16.50 12.36
N GLU A 45 -5.23 -15.29 12.35
CA GLU A 45 -5.56 -14.26 11.35
C GLU A 45 -4.68 -14.38 10.10
N THR A 46 -3.38 -14.65 10.26
CA THR A 46 -2.42 -14.70 9.14
C THR A 46 -2.07 -16.12 8.68
N GLY A 47 -2.28 -17.13 9.52
CA GLY A 47 -1.85 -18.50 9.29
C GLY A 47 -0.37 -18.77 9.57
N GLU A 48 0.38 -17.78 10.08
CA GLU A 48 1.80 -17.93 10.39
C GLU A 48 2.03 -18.88 11.58
N VAL A 49 2.97 -19.83 11.43
CA VAL A 49 3.36 -20.76 12.49
C VAL A 49 4.76 -20.43 13.00
N THR A 50 4.86 -19.99 14.25
CA THR A 50 6.14 -19.75 14.93
C THR A 50 6.51 -20.91 15.85
N LEU A 51 7.73 -21.45 15.77
CA LEU A 51 8.21 -22.45 16.73
C LEU A 51 8.90 -21.78 17.92
N CYS A 52 8.37 -22.01 19.11
CA CYS A 52 8.90 -21.56 20.39
C CYS A 52 9.63 -22.70 21.09
N ARG A 53 10.85 -22.45 21.54
CA ARG A 53 11.62 -23.39 22.36
C ARG A 53 11.81 -22.85 23.76
N GLU A 54 11.75 -23.76 24.72
CA GLU A 54 12.08 -23.43 26.11
C GLU A 54 13.60 -23.34 26.26
N LYS A 55 14.09 -22.20 26.74
CA LYS A 55 15.51 -21.97 27.04
C LYS A 55 15.59 -21.25 28.38
N ASN A 56 16.28 -21.85 29.35
CA ASN A 56 16.44 -21.33 30.71
C ASN A 56 15.10 -21.06 31.45
N GLY A 57 14.08 -21.89 31.23
CA GLY A 57 12.76 -21.73 31.85
C GLY A 57 11.89 -20.63 31.22
N GLU A 58 12.33 -20.03 30.11
CA GLU A 58 11.57 -19.05 29.33
C GLU A 58 11.25 -19.60 27.94
N LEU A 59 10.04 -19.33 27.43
CA LEU A 59 9.63 -19.70 26.08
C LEU A 59 10.11 -18.63 25.09
N ILE A 60 11.10 -18.98 24.26
CA ILE A 60 11.62 -18.10 23.22
C ILE A 60 11.08 -18.52 21.86
N CYS A 61 10.21 -17.67 21.31
CA CYS A 61 9.67 -17.82 19.96
C CYS A 61 10.60 -17.15 18.94
N ARG A 62 11.11 -17.91 17.96
CA ARG A 62 11.87 -17.38 16.83
C ARG A 62 11.24 -17.87 15.53
N MET A 63 11.28 -17.04 14.48
CA MET A 63 10.99 -17.48 13.11
C MET A 63 11.81 -18.72 12.79
N ALA A 64 11.20 -19.64 12.04
CA ALA A 64 11.80 -20.92 11.72
C ALA A 64 13.10 -20.72 10.92
N ALA A 65 14.07 -21.62 11.09
CA ALA A 65 15.42 -21.44 10.54
C ALA A 65 15.43 -21.41 9.00
N ASP A 66 14.51 -22.12 8.38
CA ASP A 66 14.25 -22.16 6.94
C ASP A 66 13.64 -20.85 6.41
N GLU A 67 12.69 -20.26 7.13
CA GLU A 67 12.13 -18.94 6.79
C GLU A 67 13.21 -17.88 6.82
N ARG A 68 14.06 -17.86 7.86
CA ARG A 68 15.20 -16.94 7.95
C ARG A 68 16.14 -17.08 6.74
N ALA A 69 16.48 -18.32 6.36
CA ALA A 69 17.34 -18.57 5.21
C ALA A 69 16.68 -18.19 3.87
N ALA A 70 15.34 -18.22 3.76
CA ALA A 70 14.63 -17.73 2.59
C ALA A 70 14.68 -16.19 2.51
N PHE A 71 14.40 -15.50 3.62
CA PHE A 71 14.50 -14.04 3.70
C PHE A 71 15.91 -13.53 3.44
N GLU A 72 16.94 -14.18 4.00
CA GLU A 72 18.34 -13.82 3.75
C GLU A 72 18.69 -13.93 2.25
N ARG A 73 18.22 -14.99 1.57
CA ARG A 73 18.39 -15.14 0.11
C ARG A 73 17.71 -14.04 -0.68
N GLU A 74 16.50 -13.64 -0.29
CA GLU A 74 15.78 -12.55 -0.94
C GLU A 74 16.46 -11.19 -0.71
N LEU A 75 16.94 -10.93 0.50
CA LEU A 75 17.71 -9.73 0.83
C LEU A 75 19.01 -9.64 0.03
N ASP A 76 19.74 -10.75 -0.11
CA ASP A 76 20.96 -10.79 -0.93
C ASP A 76 20.66 -10.50 -2.41
N LEU A 77 19.58 -11.08 -2.94
CA LEU A 77 19.17 -10.86 -4.32
C LEU A 77 18.75 -9.40 -4.54
N LEU A 78 17.96 -8.85 -3.63
CA LEU A 78 17.51 -7.46 -3.70
C LEU A 78 18.69 -6.50 -3.60
N THR A 79 19.62 -6.73 -2.67
CA THR A 79 20.84 -5.93 -2.51
C THR A 79 21.65 -5.93 -3.81
N LYS A 80 21.88 -7.11 -4.42
CA LYS A 80 22.56 -7.20 -5.72
C LYS A 80 21.85 -6.45 -6.84
N ARG A 81 20.50 -6.47 -6.86
CA ARG A 81 19.73 -5.69 -7.85
C ARG A 81 19.92 -4.20 -7.62
N VAL A 82 19.79 -3.73 -6.38
CA VAL A 82 19.98 -2.31 -6.04
C VAL A 82 21.40 -1.86 -6.44
N GLU A 83 22.43 -2.61 -6.07
CA GLU A 83 23.81 -2.29 -6.47
C GLU A 83 23.98 -2.26 -8.01
N ALA A 84 23.37 -3.20 -8.73
CA ALA A 84 23.41 -3.23 -10.18
C ALA A 84 22.69 -2.02 -10.79
N LEU A 85 21.54 -1.64 -10.25
CA LEU A 85 20.79 -0.45 -10.66
C LEU A 85 21.57 0.83 -10.35
N GLU A 86 22.13 0.96 -9.16
CA GLU A 86 22.95 2.11 -8.77
C GLU A 86 24.18 2.25 -9.69
N LYS A 87 24.87 1.13 -10.00
CA LYS A 87 25.96 1.12 -10.98
C LYS A 87 25.49 1.48 -12.38
N ALA A 88 24.32 1.01 -12.81
CA ALA A 88 23.75 1.37 -14.10
C ALA A 88 23.41 2.88 -14.15
N VAL A 89 22.86 3.43 -13.07
CA VAL A 89 22.55 4.87 -12.94
C VAL A 89 23.83 5.70 -12.97
N GLN A 90 24.84 5.34 -12.15
CA GLN A 90 26.13 6.02 -12.12
C GLN A 90 26.90 5.88 -13.44
N GLY A 91 26.79 4.72 -14.10
CA GLY A 91 27.35 4.44 -15.42
C GLY A 91 26.57 5.10 -16.57
N GLY A 92 25.54 5.89 -16.27
CA GLY A 92 24.78 6.65 -17.25
C GLY A 92 23.79 5.85 -18.08
N ALA A 93 23.50 4.59 -17.73
CA ALA A 93 22.51 3.77 -18.43
C ALA A 93 21.05 4.24 -18.18
N THR A 94 20.81 4.98 -17.09
CA THR A 94 19.54 5.70 -16.87
C THR A 94 19.69 7.21 -17.03
N ALA A 95 20.93 7.70 -17.15
CA ALA A 95 21.14 9.00 -17.72
C ALA A 95 20.97 8.83 -19.23
N VAL A 96 19.72 8.97 -19.67
CA VAL A 96 19.48 10.01 -20.66
C VAL A 96 20.12 11.26 -20.05
N LYS A 97 21.45 11.43 -20.21
CA LYS A 97 21.99 12.75 -20.43
C LYS A 97 21.04 13.26 -21.48
N PRO A 98 20.20 14.27 -21.21
CA PRO A 98 19.69 15.01 -22.32
C PRO A 98 20.97 15.40 -23.05
N ASP A 99 21.23 14.75 -24.18
CA ASP A 99 22.01 15.34 -25.22
C ASP A 99 21.19 16.58 -25.51
N LEU A 100 21.50 17.64 -24.76
CA LEU A 100 20.74 18.87 -24.81
C LEU A 100 20.90 19.27 -26.27
N PRO A 101 19.79 19.31 -27.03
CA PRO A 101 19.87 19.61 -28.45
C PRO A 101 20.71 20.87 -28.59
N THR A 102 21.64 20.86 -29.55
CA THR A 102 22.57 21.98 -29.69
C THR A 102 21.77 23.26 -29.91
N ASP A 103 22.34 24.42 -29.54
CA ASP A 103 21.64 25.70 -29.72
C ASP A 103 21.13 25.87 -31.18
N GLU A 104 21.84 25.31 -32.15
CA GLU A 104 21.44 25.25 -33.56
C GLU A 104 20.16 24.42 -33.82
N GLU A 105 19.96 23.30 -33.12
CA GLU A 105 18.76 22.46 -33.25
C GLU A 105 17.55 23.12 -32.58
N ILE A 106 17.77 23.81 -31.46
CA ILE A 106 16.76 24.62 -30.78
C ILE A 106 16.32 25.75 -31.71
N ASP A 107 17.26 26.51 -32.27
CA ASP A 107 16.97 27.60 -33.21
C ASP A 107 16.26 27.10 -34.47
N ARG A 108 16.69 25.96 -35.01
CA ARG A 108 16.03 25.31 -36.14
C ARG A 108 14.57 24.98 -35.82
N THR A 109 14.31 24.42 -34.64
CA THR A 109 12.96 24.06 -34.19
C THR A 109 12.10 25.30 -33.97
N MET A 110 12.63 26.33 -33.33
CA MET A 110 11.94 27.61 -33.14
C MET A 110 11.58 28.27 -34.49
N SER A 111 12.50 28.25 -35.46
CA SER A 111 12.24 28.79 -36.81
C SER A 111 11.14 28.03 -37.57
N ILE A 112 10.99 26.73 -37.32
CA ILE A 112 9.93 25.90 -37.91
C ILE A 112 8.60 26.25 -37.25
N MET A 113 8.59 26.37 -35.91
CA MET A 113 7.41 26.71 -35.13
C MET A 113 6.88 28.11 -35.48
N GLU A 114 7.76 29.09 -35.66
CA GLU A 114 7.37 30.43 -36.12
C GLU A 114 6.77 30.44 -37.52
N ARG A 115 7.37 29.72 -38.47
CA ARG A 115 6.84 29.62 -39.85
C ARG A 115 5.47 28.97 -39.87
N MET A 116 5.26 27.94 -39.04
CA MET A 116 3.97 27.28 -38.88
C MET A 116 2.92 28.23 -38.33
N MET A 117 3.24 28.98 -37.27
CA MET A 117 2.31 29.92 -36.64
C MET A 117 1.92 31.07 -37.57
N ARG A 118 2.86 31.66 -38.32
CA ARG A 118 2.57 32.70 -39.32
C ARG A 118 1.62 32.18 -40.40
N LYS A 119 1.93 31.01 -40.97
CA LYS A 119 1.09 30.37 -42.00
C LYS A 119 -0.30 30.03 -41.50
N PHE A 120 -0.43 29.62 -40.23
CA PHE A 120 -1.72 29.39 -39.60
C PHE A 120 -2.54 30.68 -39.50
N MET A 121 -1.94 31.79 -39.05
CA MET A 121 -2.64 33.08 -38.97
C MET A 121 -3.05 33.63 -40.34
N ASP A 122 -2.25 33.43 -41.38
CA ASP A 122 -2.60 33.84 -42.75
C ASP A 122 -3.84 33.09 -43.26
N ILE A 123 -3.96 31.79 -42.95
CA ILE A 123 -5.14 30.98 -43.31
C ILE A 123 -6.38 31.49 -42.56
N VAL A 124 -6.27 31.80 -41.27
CA VAL A 124 -7.39 32.33 -40.48
C VAL A 124 -7.87 33.68 -41.05
N LYS A 125 -6.95 34.58 -41.40
CA LYS A 125 -7.29 35.89 -41.98
C LYS A 125 -7.91 35.79 -43.38
N ASP A 126 -7.48 34.83 -44.21
CA ASP A 126 -8.13 34.59 -45.52
C ASP A 126 -9.58 34.15 -45.34
N LEU A 127 -9.86 33.33 -44.32
CA LEU A 127 -11.23 32.89 -44.02
C LEU A 127 -12.10 34.06 -43.50
N GLU A 128 -11.58 34.89 -42.58
CA GLU A 128 -12.29 36.08 -42.08
C GLU A 128 -12.51 37.17 -43.16
N GLY A 129 -11.56 37.33 -44.09
CA GLY A 129 -11.64 38.30 -45.18
C GLY A 129 -12.65 37.94 -46.28
N ARG A 130 -12.98 36.66 -46.42
CA ARG A 130 -13.96 36.17 -47.40
C ARG A 130 -15.41 36.45 -46.96
N ASP A 131 -15.67 36.53 -45.65
CA ASP A 131 -16.99 36.84 -45.12
C ASP A 131 -17.37 38.33 -45.24
N THR A 132 -16.39 39.23 -45.38
CA THR A 132 -16.61 40.69 -45.48
C THR A 132 -16.69 41.22 -46.91
N THR A 133 -16.27 40.45 -47.91
CA THR A 133 -16.21 40.91 -49.31
C THR A 133 -17.44 40.53 -50.15
N GLU A 134 -18.34 39.67 -49.64
CA GLU A 134 -19.58 39.22 -50.30
C GLU A 134 -20.87 39.77 -49.65
N GLN A 135 -20.84 40.98 -49.08
CA GLN A 135 -22.06 41.70 -48.65
C GLN A 135 -22.11 43.10 -49.27
N GLY A 136 -22.32 43.15 -50.59
CA GLY A 136 -22.40 44.41 -51.35
C GLY A 136 -23.22 44.31 -52.63
N GLY A 137 -24.15 43.36 -52.75
CA GLY A 137 -25.08 43.25 -53.88
C GLY A 137 -26.45 43.88 -53.54
N PRO A 138 -27.04 44.73 -54.41
CA PRO A 138 -28.30 45.40 -54.12
C PRO A 138 -29.46 44.39 -54.07
N VAL A 139 -30.18 44.38 -52.95
CA VAL A 139 -31.38 43.56 -52.75
C VAL A 139 -32.50 44.11 -53.63
N PRO A 140 -33.15 43.29 -54.50
CA PRO A 140 -34.23 43.78 -55.34
C PRO A 140 -35.48 44.02 -54.49
N ASP A 141 -36.01 45.23 -54.61
CA ASP A 141 -37.24 45.71 -53.97
C ASP A 141 -38.43 44.85 -54.41
N LYS A 142 -39.20 44.35 -53.44
CA LYS A 142 -40.41 43.54 -53.69
C LYS A 142 -41.64 44.37 -53.36
N THR A 143 -42.50 44.49 -54.37
CA THR A 143 -43.80 45.17 -54.43
C THR A 143 -44.79 44.68 -53.38
#